data_AF-A0A258W0R2-F1
#
_entry.id   AF-A0A258W0R2-F1
#
_cell.length_a   1.000
_cell.length_b   1.000
_cell.length_c   1.000
_cell.angle_alpha   90.00
_cell.angle_beta   90.00
_cell.angle_gamma   90.00
#
_symmetry.space_group_name_H-M   'P 1'
#
loop_
_entity.id
_entity.type
_entity.pdbx_description
1 polymer ?
#
loop_
_entity_poly.entity_id
_entity_poly.type
_entity_poly.pdbx_seq_one_letter_code
_entity_poly.pdbx_strand_id
1 'polypeptide(L)'
;MQLVLLVITLILTSVSSFAVQTFSGYIVQNGNHRSLKSGNQQYALVANNSDVRVQLFKLRNRDFISGIGSALNGNTVRLETIDFVGLSNFLGLWMSPMGLFQVTDFSSLSLYKSTSSSSKSALNYSITPNDGASWGMFLTDADRIYFSNLTVTESKASIRFFDTQTGAFQKEVALSKISR
;
A
#
# COMPACT_ATOMS: atom_id res chain seq x y z
N MET A 1 52.20 -34.39 34.72
CA MET A 1 50.82 -33.98 34.38
C MET A 1 50.82 -32.48 34.14
N GLN A 2 50.84 -32.05 32.87
CA GLN A 2 50.76 -30.64 32.49
C GLN A 2 49.29 -30.28 32.26
N LEU A 3 48.77 -29.36 33.07
CA LEU A 3 47.44 -28.78 32.88
C LEU A 3 47.59 -27.56 31.97
N VAL A 4 47.11 -27.66 30.73
CA VAL A 4 47.08 -26.54 29.78
C VAL A 4 45.88 -25.66 30.13
N LEU A 5 46.15 -24.43 30.56
CA LEU A 5 45.14 -23.41 30.85
C LEU A 5 44.77 -22.72 29.52
N LEU A 6 43.60 -23.04 28.96
CA LEU A 6 43.07 -22.40 27.77
C LEU A 6 42.25 -21.17 28.18
N VAL A 7 42.76 -19.96 27.90
CA VAL A 7 42.04 -18.70 28.11
C VAL A 7 41.23 -18.40 26.84
N ILE A 8 39.91 -18.54 26.91
CA ILE A 8 38.99 -18.16 25.82
C ILE A 8 38.60 -16.70 26.05
N THR A 9 39.25 -15.78 25.33
CA THR A 9 38.79 -14.38 25.22
C THR A 9 37.64 -14.30 24.22
N LEU A 10 36.41 -14.20 24.73
CA LEU A 10 35.20 -13.98 23.95
C LEU A 10 35.13 -12.50 23.54
N ILE A 11 35.37 -12.19 22.26
CA ILE A 11 35.18 -10.85 21.70
C ILE A 11 33.67 -10.61 21.56
N LEU A 12 33.10 -9.80 22.45
CA LEU A 12 31.73 -9.27 22.34
C LEU A 12 31.70 -8.18 21.25
N THR A 13 31.52 -8.58 19.99
CA THR A 13 31.14 -7.63 18.94
C THR A 13 29.68 -7.25 19.12
N SER A 14 29.44 -6.06 19.68
CA SER A 14 28.11 -5.45 19.67
C SER A 14 27.76 -5.05 18.24
N VAL A 15 27.04 -5.94 17.53
CA VAL A 15 26.38 -5.58 16.28
C VAL A 15 25.28 -4.59 16.60
N SER A 16 25.49 -3.32 16.26
CA SER A 16 24.46 -2.30 16.27
C SER A 16 23.39 -2.69 15.23
N SER A 17 22.38 -3.43 15.66
CA SER A 17 21.19 -3.68 14.87
C SER A 17 20.47 -2.35 14.70
N PHE A 18 20.34 -1.88 13.46
CA PHE A 18 19.34 -0.86 13.15
C PHE A 18 17.98 -1.52 13.38
N ALA A 19 17.28 -1.12 14.44
CA ALA A 19 15.97 -1.64 14.73
C ALA A 19 15.03 -1.26 13.57
N VAL A 20 14.53 -2.28 12.90
CA VAL A 20 13.52 -2.13 11.87
C VAL A 20 12.16 -2.03 12.56
N GLN A 21 11.34 -1.07 12.16
CA GLN A 21 10.03 -0.80 12.76
C GLN A 21 9.01 -0.46 11.68
N THR A 22 7.73 -0.50 12.05
CA THR A 22 6.64 -0.06 11.17
C THR A 22 6.62 1.46 11.08
N PHE A 23 6.53 1.97 9.86
CA PHE A 23 6.29 3.37 9.55
C PHE A 23 5.00 3.50 8.75
N SER A 24 4.16 4.45 9.13
CA SER A 24 2.92 4.75 8.41
C SER A 24 2.63 6.25 8.40
N GLY A 25 1.97 6.69 7.34
CA GLY A 25 1.65 8.11 7.15
C GLY A 25 1.35 8.47 5.71
N TYR A 26 1.19 9.77 5.49
CA TYR A 26 0.84 10.33 4.20
C TYR A 26 2.09 10.78 3.43
N ILE A 27 2.10 10.51 2.14
CA ILE A 27 3.13 10.96 1.22
C ILE A 27 3.00 12.47 1.00
N VAL A 28 4.10 13.16 1.20
CA VAL A 28 4.29 14.56 0.79
C VAL A 28 5.32 14.61 -0.31
N GLN A 29 4.99 15.25 -1.43
CA GLN A 29 5.89 15.36 -2.59
C GLN A 29 6.33 16.81 -2.79
N ASN A 30 7.65 17.00 -2.84
CA ASN A 30 8.30 18.27 -3.16
C ASN A 30 9.30 18.03 -4.30
N GLY A 31 8.82 18.15 -5.54
CA GLY A 31 9.61 17.76 -6.72
C GLY A 31 9.94 16.27 -6.71
N ASN A 32 11.23 15.94 -6.75
CA ASN A 32 11.71 14.55 -6.71
C ASN A 32 11.82 13.98 -5.29
N HIS A 33 11.71 14.83 -4.26
CA HIS A 33 11.80 14.40 -2.87
C HIS A 33 10.43 13.94 -2.36
N ARG A 34 10.43 12.80 -1.65
CA ARG A 34 9.26 12.23 -1.00
C ARG A 34 9.50 12.20 0.50
N SER A 35 8.46 12.56 1.24
CA SER A 35 8.46 12.50 2.70
C SER A 35 7.24 11.72 3.18
N LEU A 36 7.36 11.13 4.36
CA LEU A 36 6.26 10.51 5.08
C LEU A 36 5.84 11.44 6.23
N LYS A 37 4.62 11.94 6.19
CA LYS A 37 4.03 12.74 7.25
C LYS A 37 3.16 11.87 8.16
N SER A 38 3.51 11.81 9.44
CA SER A 38 2.76 11.09 10.48
C SER A 38 2.53 12.02 11.67
N GLY A 39 1.28 12.43 11.88
CA GLY A 39 0.95 13.49 12.84
C GLY A 39 1.72 14.79 12.57
N ASN A 40 2.51 15.23 13.56
CA ASN A 40 3.35 16.42 13.49
C ASN A 40 4.78 16.13 12.98
N GLN A 41 5.13 14.87 12.75
CA GLN A 41 6.45 14.47 12.27
C GLN A 41 6.43 14.29 10.75
N GLN A 42 7.56 14.63 10.11
CA GLN A 42 7.76 14.42 8.68
C GLN A 42 9.15 13.87 8.44
N TYR A 43 9.21 12.66 7.87
CA TYR A 43 10.46 11.96 7.60
C TYR A 43 10.79 12.01 6.11
N ALA A 44 12.04 12.30 5.76
CA ALA A 44 12.50 12.07 4.39
C ALA A 44 12.50 10.57 4.08
N LEU A 45 12.01 10.17 2.91
CA LEU A 45 11.97 8.77 2.51
C LEU A 45 13.14 8.42 1.59
N VAL A 46 13.84 7.35 1.92
CA VAL A 46 14.86 6.72 1.06
C VAL A 46 14.47 5.26 0.87
N ALA A 47 14.54 4.76 -0.36
CA ALA A 47 14.29 3.36 -0.64
C ALA A 47 15.53 2.50 -0.33
N ASN A 48 15.34 1.35 0.32
CA ASN A 48 16.42 0.38 0.54
C ASN A 48 16.79 -0.40 -0.74
N ASN A 49 15.84 -0.54 -1.68
CA ASN A 49 16.02 -1.32 -2.91
C ASN A 49 15.29 -0.67 -4.11
N SER A 50 15.48 -1.24 -5.30
CA SER A 50 14.85 -0.77 -6.55
C SER A 50 13.33 -0.83 -6.52
N ASP A 51 12.77 -1.84 -5.87
CA ASP A 51 11.36 -2.16 -5.94
C ASP A 51 10.58 -1.13 -5.11
N VAL A 52 10.98 -0.93 -3.85
CA VAL A 52 10.47 0.16 -3.00
C VAL A 52 10.62 1.50 -3.70
N ARG A 53 11.76 1.75 -4.36
CA ARG A 53 11.97 2.98 -5.11
C ARG A 53 10.91 3.17 -6.20
N VAL A 54 10.66 2.15 -7.02
CA VAL A 54 9.62 2.19 -8.07
C VAL A 54 8.24 2.43 -7.47
N GLN A 55 7.89 1.75 -6.36
CA GLN A 55 6.60 1.93 -5.71
C GLN A 55 6.44 3.34 -5.13
N LEU A 56 7.48 3.88 -4.48
CA LEU A 56 7.50 5.28 -4.05
C LEU A 56 7.28 6.22 -5.23
N PHE A 57 7.89 5.94 -6.39
CA PHE A 57 7.72 6.77 -7.59
C PHE A 57 6.27 6.83 -8.10
N LYS A 58 5.50 5.76 -7.93
CA LYS A 58 4.08 5.68 -8.32
C LYS A 58 3.15 6.48 -7.41
N LEU A 59 3.51 6.64 -6.13
CA LEU A 59 2.69 7.35 -5.15
C LEU A 59 2.58 8.84 -5.49
N ARG A 60 1.48 9.46 -5.07
CA ARG A 60 1.17 10.88 -5.20
C ARG A 60 1.08 11.55 -3.83
N ASN A 61 1.08 12.88 -3.85
CA ASN A 61 0.82 13.66 -2.64
C ASN A 61 -0.53 13.25 -2.02
N ARG A 62 -0.56 13.07 -0.70
CA ARG A 62 -1.69 12.59 0.12
C ARG A 62 -2.03 11.10 0.00
N ASP A 63 -1.32 10.32 -0.81
CA ASP A 63 -1.43 8.86 -0.68
C ASP A 63 -0.91 8.44 0.69
N PHE A 64 -1.47 7.38 1.25
CA PHE A 64 -1.02 6.80 2.51
C PHE A 64 -0.18 5.57 2.24
N ILE A 65 0.83 5.32 3.08
CA ILE A 65 1.53 4.04 3.10
C ILE A 65 1.69 3.52 4.52
N SER A 66 1.80 2.21 4.65
CA SER A 66 2.36 1.55 5.82
C SER A 66 3.35 0.49 5.35
N GLY A 67 4.47 0.37 6.05
CA GLY A 67 5.49 -0.61 5.71
C GLY A 67 6.58 -0.67 6.77
N ILE A 68 7.64 -1.41 6.46
CA ILE A 68 8.75 -1.69 7.34
C ILE A 68 9.97 -0.87 6.91
N GLY A 69 10.71 -0.31 7.86
CA GLY A 69 11.95 0.41 7.58
C GLY A 69 12.77 0.73 8.83
N SER A 70 13.89 1.43 8.63
CA SER A 70 14.79 1.86 9.69
C SER A 70 14.96 3.39 9.70
N ALA A 71 14.99 3.98 10.89
CA ALA A 71 15.27 5.41 11.05
C ALA A 71 16.77 5.69 10.86
N LEU A 72 17.09 6.58 9.93
CA LEU A 72 18.42 7.14 9.71
C LEU A 72 18.47 8.54 10.31
N ASN A 73 19.34 8.76 11.28
CA ASN A 73 19.62 10.07 11.88
C ASN A 73 18.37 10.81 12.39
N GLY A 74 17.31 10.09 12.78
CA GLY A 74 16.08 10.61 13.40
C GLY A 74 15.07 11.29 12.48
N ASN A 75 15.44 11.76 11.29
CA ASN A 75 14.55 12.50 10.37
C ASN A 75 14.44 11.90 8.97
N THR A 76 15.11 10.76 8.73
CA THR A 76 15.05 10.03 7.47
C THR A 76 14.63 8.60 7.77
N VAL A 77 13.78 8.03 6.93
CA VAL A 77 13.40 6.61 7.00
C VAL A 77 13.91 5.92 5.74
N ARG A 78 14.70 4.88 5.94
CA ARG A 78 15.05 3.93 4.88
C ARG A 78 13.97 2.85 4.86
N LEU A 79 13.09 2.90 3.87
CA LEU A 79 12.02 1.93 3.70
C LEU A 79 12.53 0.64 3.08
N GLU A 80 12.23 -0.48 3.74
CA GLU A 80 12.56 -1.83 3.31
C GLU A 80 11.40 -2.47 2.54
N THR A 81 10.17 -2.24 3.00
CA THR A 81 8.94 -2.69 2.35
C THR A 81 7.86 -1.61 2.38
N ILE A 82 6.88 -1.76 1.48
CA ILE A 82 5.59 -1.06 1.56
C ILE A 82 4.55 -2.17 1.55
N ASP A 83 3.82 -2.33 2.63
CA ASP A 83 2.90 -3.46 2.80
C ASP A 83 1.45 -3.04 2.49
N PHE A 84 1.15 -1.76 2.69
CA PHE A 84 -0.17 -1.18 2.44
C PHE A 84 -0.07 0.17 1.76
N VAL A 85 -1.00 0.44 0.84
CA VAL A 85 -1.13 1.69 0.11
C VAL A 85 -2.56 2.20 0.21
N GLY A 86 -2.75 3.45 0.60
CA GLY A 86 -4.02 4.16 0.54
C GLY A 86 -3.99 5.20 -0.58
N LEU A 87 -4.69 4.95 -1.68
CA LEU A 87 -4.67 5.84 -2.84
C LEU A 87 -5.68 6.99 -2.66
N SER A 88 -5.17 8.20 -2.46
CA SER A 88 -6.00 9.39 -2.24
C SER A 88 -6.90 9.72 -3.42
N ASN A 89 -6.41 9.48 -4.64
CA ASN A 89 -7.17 9.66 -5.87
C ASN A 89 -8.24 8.59 -6.07
N PHE A 90 -8.20 7.46 -5.37
CA PHE A 90 -9.23 6.42 -5.39
C PHE A 90 -10.41 6.72 -4.47
N LEU A 91 -10.24 7.61 -3.47
CA LEU A 91 -11.33 8.03 -2.60
C LEU A 91 -12.41 8.81 -3.38
N GLY A 92 -13.67 8.61 -3.00
CA GLY A 92 -14.83 9.33 -3.53
C GLY A 92 -15.89 8.45 -4.17
N LEU A 93 -16.73 9.08 -5.00
CA LEU A 93 -17.82 8.44 -5.70
C LEU A 93 -17.42 8.09 -7.15
N TRP A 94 -17.77 6.88 -7.56
CA TRP A 94 -17.40 6.31 -8.84
C TRP A 94 -18.61 5.65 -9.49
N MET A 95 -18.87 5.96 -10.75
CA MET A 95 -19.93 5.35 -11.54
C MET A 95 -19.40 4.21 -12.39
N SER A 96 -20.18 3.14 -12.47
CA SER A 96 -19.95 1.98 -13.34
C SER A 96 -21.29 1.51 -13.92
N PRO A 97 -21.31 0.76 -15.04
CA PRO A 97 -22.53 0.07 -15.47
C PRO A 97 -23.15 -0.84 -14.39
N MET A 98 -22.36 -1.31 -13.43
CA MET A 98 -22.83 -2.12 -12.31
C MET A 98 -23.53 -1.31 -11.20
N GLY A 99 -23.31 0.01 -11.14
CA GLY A 99 -23.84 0.88 -10.10
C GLY A 99 -22.85 1.91 -9.60
N LEU A 100 -23.19 2.52 -8.46
CA LEU A 100 -22.39 3.52 -7.77
C LEU A 100 -21.45 2.86 -6.76
N PHE A 101 -20.16 3.10 -6.90
CA PHE A 101 -19.12 2.71 -5.96
C PHE A 101 -18.74 3.93 -5.10
N GLN A 102 -18.77 3.77 -3.79
CA GLN A 102 -18.37 4.79 -2.82
C GLN A 102 -17.17 4.28 -2.02
N VAL A 103 -16.03 4.95 -2.18
CA VAL A 103 -14.79 4.67 -1.46
C VAL A 103 -14.62 5.73 -0.37
N THR A 104 -14.92 5.38 0.88
CA THR A 104 -15.00 6.33 2.01
C THR A 104 -13.67 6.54 2.71
N ASP A 105 -12.86 5.49 2.77
CA ASP A 105 -11.54 5.46 3.40
C ASP A 105 -10.66 4.44 2.65
N PHE A 106 -9.45 4.18 3.15
CA PHE A 106 -8.50 3.29 2.47
C PHE A 106 -8.77 1.79 2.63
N SER A 107 -9.88 1.43 3.26
CA SER A 107 -10.27 0.04 3.54
C SER A 107 -11.74 -0.28 3.24
N SER A 108 -12.59 0.73 3.09
CA SER A 108 -14.03 0.57 2.98
C SER A 108 -14.56 0.99 1.61
N LEU A 109 -15.30 0.09 0.96
CA LEU A 109 -15.96 0.32 -0.32
C LEU A 109 -17.44 -0.10 -0.23
N SER A 110 -18.34 0.74 -0.71
CA SER A 110 -19.76 0.43 -0.81
C SER A 110 -20.20 0.41 -2.27
N LEU A 111 -20.95 -0.62 -2.67
CA LEU A 111 -21.57 -0.72 -3.99
C LEU A 111 -23.10 -0.59 -3.87
N TYR A 112 -23.67 0.41 -4.53
CA TYR A 112 -25.10 0.58 -4.70
C TYR A 112 -25.48 0.15 -6.12
N LYS A 113 -26.14 -1.00 -6.24
CA LYS A 113 -26.47 -1.59 -7.54
C LYS A 113 -27.59 -0.81 -8.24
N SER A 114 -27.46 -0.61 -9.55
CA SER A 114 -28.43 0.13 -10.36
C SER A 114 -29.81 -0.55 -10.43
N THR A 115 -29.85 -1.89 -10.37
CA THR A 115 -31.05 -2.69 -10.59
C THR A 115 -31.97 -2.81 -9.36
N SER A 116 -31.55 -2.31 -8.20
CA SER A 116 -32.36 -2.28 -6.99
C SER A 116 -31.89 -1.14 -6.11
N SER A 117 -32.68 -0.05 -6.09
CA SER A 117 -32.41 1.24 -5.42
C SER A 117 -32.11 1.16 -3.92
N SER A 118 -32.16 -0.02 -3.30
CA SER A 118 -31.92 -0.26 -1.88
C SER A 118 -30.82 -1.28 -1.55
N SER A 119 -30.22 -1.99 -2.52
CA SER A 119 -29.21 -3.02 -2.20
C SER A 119 -27.81 -2.40 -2.12
N LYS A 120 -27.36 -2.11 -0.90
CA LYS A 120 -25.97 -1.73 -0.59
C LYS A 120 -25.16 -2.99 -0.28
N SER A 121 -24.08 -3.22 -1.01
CA SER A 121 -23.05 -4.21 -0.66
C SER A 121 -21.86 -3.49 -0.05
N ALA A 122 -21.58 -3.77 1.22
CA ALA A 122 -20.36 -3.30 1.87
C ALA A 122 -19.23 -4.29 1.59
N LEU A 123 -18.07 -3.77 1.19
CA LEU A 123 -16.88 -4.51 0.83
C LEU A 123 -15.70 -3.90 1.59
N ASN A 124 -14.82 -4.76 2.10
CA ASN A 124 -13.51 -4.33 2.56
C ASN A 124 -12.52 -4.47 1.41
N TYR A 125 -11.49 -3.63 1.41
CA TYR A 125 -10.40 -3.76 0.45
C TYR A 125 -9.05 -3.41 1.07
N SER A 126 -7.99 -3.93 0.46
CA SER A 126 -6.62 -3.51 0.74
C SER A 126 -5.87 -3.35 -0.58
N ILE A 127 -4.96 -2.38 -0.63
CA ILE A 127 -4.12 -2.15 -1.80
C ILE A 127 -2.67 -2.35 -1.38
N THR A 128 -1.93 -3.10 -2.20
CA THR A 128 -0.52 -3.40 -2.00
C THR A 128 0.28 -2.97 -3.23
N PRO A 129 1.60 -2.80 -3.10
CA PRO A 129 2.48 -2.75 -4.25
C PRO A 129 2.24 -3.90 -5.23
N ASN A 130 2.41 -3.59 -6.50
CA ASN A 130 2.44 -4.55 -7.60
C ASN A 130 3.31 -4.00 -8.73
N ASP A 131 3.67 -4.86 -9.66
CA ASP A 131 4.53 -4.53 -10.78
C ASP A 131 3.84 -3.61 -11.79
N GLY A 132 4.65 -2.87 -12.53
CA GLY A 132 4.19 -1.94 -13.56
C GLY A 132 3.35 -0.79 -13.03
N ALA A 133 2.36 -0.37 -13.82
CA ALA A 133 1.52 0.80 -13.55
C ALA A 133 0.30 0.52 -12.65
N SER A 134 0.04 -0.75 -12.30
CA SER A 134 -1.08 -1.16 -11.47
C SER A 134 -0.69 -1.33 -10.01
N TRP A 135 -1.69 -1.34 -9.14
CA TRP A 135 -1.60 -1.75 -7.75
C TRP A 135 -2.25 -3.11 -7.57
N GLY A 136 -1.77 -3.90 -6.63
CA GLY A 136 -2.45 -5.11 -6.19
C GLY A 136 -3.61 -4.69 -5.31
N MET A 137 -4.77 -5.31 -5.48
CA MET A 137 -5.96 -5.01 -4.69
C MET A 137 -6.67 -6.29 -4.31
N PHE A 138 -6.89 -6.47 -3.01
CA PHE A 138 -7.74 -7.51 -2.47
C PHE A 138 -9.07 -6.88 -2.11
N LEU A 139 -10.18 -7.49 -2.55
CA LEU A 139 -11.52 -7.13 -2.11
C LEU A 139 -12.11 -8.29 -1.33
N THR A 140 -12.88 -7.99 -0.31
CA THR A 140 -13.49 -9.01 0.55
C THR A 140 -14.94 -8.65 0.81
N ASP A 141 -15.83 -9.60 0.54
CA ASP A 141 -17.22 -9.59 1.02
C ASP A 141 -17.37 -10.53 2.23
N ALA A 142 -18.59 -10.87 2.63
CA ALA A 142 -18.83 -11.76 3.77
C ALA A 142 -18.28 -13.18 3.58
N ASP A 143 -18.12 -13.64 2.33
CA ASP A 143 -17.90 -15.05 2.01
C ASP A 143 -16.62 -15.29 1.19
N ARG A 144 -16.07 -14.27 0.54
CA ARG A 144 -15.03 -14.43 -0.50
C ARG A 144 -14.01 -13.30 -0.50
N ILE A 145 -12.78 -13.68 -0.83
CA ILE A 145 -11.68 -12.76 -1.16
C ILE A 145 -11.46 -12.81 -2.67
N TYR A 146 -11.35 -11.64 -3.29
CA TYR A 146 -11.06 -11.45 -4.70
C TYR A 146 -9.68 -10.83 -4.84
N PHE A 147 -8.82 -11.42 -5.66
CA PHE A 147 -7.57 -10.79 -6.09
C PHE A 147 -7.79 -10.01 -7.38
N SER A 148 -7.24 -8.80 -7.42
CA SER A 148 -7.39 -7.90 -8.55
C SER A 148 -6.20 -6.96 -8.73
N ASN A 149 -6.08 -6.40 -9.92
CA ASN A 149 -5.20 -5.27 -10.18
C ASN A 149 -6.04 -3.99 -10.31
N LEU A 150 -5.60 -2.93 -9.64
CA LEU A 150 -6.20 -1.61 -9.70
C LEU A 150 -5.29 -0.65 -10.49
N THR A 151 -5.84 -0.05 -11.54
CA THR A 151 -5.24 1.13 -12.17
C THR A 151 -6.13 2.32 -11.89
N VAL A 152 -5.58 3.43 -11.39
CA VAL A 152 -6.36 4.62 -11.02
C VAL A 152 -5.70 5.90 -11.52
N THR A 153 -6.53 6.80 -12.01
CA THR A 153 -6.21 8.18 -12.40
C THR A 153 -7.16 9.14 -11.67
N GLU A 154 -7.08 10.44 -11.95
CA GLU A 154 -7.96 11.42 -11.31
C GLU A 154 -9.45 11.23 -11.64
N SER A 155 -9.78 10.69 -12.81
CA SER A 155 -11.16 10.58 -13.31
C SER A 155 -11.59 9.16 -13.69
N LYS A 156 -10.65 8.21 -13.78
CA LYS A 156 -10.93 6.83 -14.17
C LYS A 156 -10.22 5.85 -13.27
N ALA A 157 -10.87 4.75 -12.97
CA ALA A 157 -10.25 3.58 -12.37
C ALA A 157 -10.68 2.31 -13.11
N SER A 158 -9.84 1.29 -13.07
CA SER A 158 -10.11 -0.03 -13.62
C SER A 158 -9.68 -1.08 -12.60
N ILE A 159 -10.59 -2.00 -12.29
CA ILE A 159 -10.35 -3.14 -11.41
C ILE A 159 -10.43 -4.41 -12.25
N ARG A 160 -9.28 -5.06 -12.47
CA ARG A 160 -9.17 -6.31 -13.23
C ARG A 160 -9.09 -7.48 -12.27
N PHE A 161 -10.08 -8.37 -12.31
CA PHE A 161 -10.19 -9.53 -11.43
C PHE A 161 -9.52 -10.75 -12.05
N PHE A 162 -8.86 -11.53 -11.20
CA PHE A 162 -8.18 -12.75 -11.60
C PHE A 162 -8.63 -13.93 -10.74
N ASP A 163 -8.60 -15.11 -11.34
CA ASP A 163 -8.78 -16.36 -10.63
C ASP A 163 -7.58 -16.60 -9.69
N THR A 164 -7.84 -16.82 -8.41
CA THR A 164 -6.79 -16.92 -7.38
C THR A 164 -6.01 -18.25 -7.46
N GLN A 165 -6.53 -19.26 -8.15
CA GLN A 165 -5.86 -20.56 -8.29
C GLN A 165 -5.00 -20.62 -9.55
N THR A 166 -5.50 -20.06 -10.64
CA THR A 166 -4.88 -20.16 -11.98
C THR A 166 -4.19 -18.88 -12.43
N GLY A 167 -4.48 -17.73 -11.80
CA GLY A 167 -4.03 -16.42 -12.25
C GLY A 167 -4.73 -15.93 -13.52
N ALA A 168 -5.72 -16.66 -14.03
CA ALA A 168 -6.42 -16.31 -15.27
C ALA A 168 -7.27 -15.04 -15.10
N PHE A 169 -7.23 -14.16 -16.10
CA PHE A 169 -8.10 -12.99 -16.14
C PHE A 169 -9.57 -13.41 -16.21
N GLN A 170 -10.41 -12.84 -15.35
CA GLN A 170 -11.84 -13.13 -15.30
C GLN A 170 -12.68 -12.00 -15.91
N LYS A 171 -12.51 -10.78 -15.40
CA LYS A 171 -13.30 -9.61 -15.83
C LYS A 171 -12.63 -8.30 -15.45
N GLU A 172 -13.10 -7.21 -16.05
CA GLU A 172 -12.69 -5.85 -15.74
C GLU A 172 -13.91 -5.00 -15.39
N VAL A 173 -13.79 -4.21 -14.32
CA VAL A 173 -14.79 -3.23 -13.91
C VAL A 173 -14.19 -1.84 -14.12
N ALA A 174 -14.73 -1.12 -15.11
CA ALA A 174 -14.39 0.26 -15.35
C ALA A 174 -15.23 1.19 -14.47
N LEU A 175 -14.55 2.18 -13.90
CA LEU A 175 -15.09 3.19 -12.99
C LEU A 175 -14.80 4.59 -13.52
N SER A 176 -15.79 5.46 -13.52
CA SER A 176 -15.64 6.88 -13.84
C SER A 176 -15.95 7.72 -12.62
N LYS A 177 -15.03 8.60 -12.22
CA LYS A 177 -15.22 9.41 -11.01
C LYS A 177 -16.38 10.37 -11.23
N ILE A 178 -17.33 10.36 -10.31
CA ILE A 178 -18.35 11.41 -10.23
C ILE A 178 -17.62 12.54 -9.51
N SER A 179 -17.36 13.64 -10.23
CA SER A 179 -16.52 14.73 -9.75
C SER A 179 -16.91 15.20 -8.34
N ARG A 180 -15.92 15.69 -7.59
CA ARG A 180 -16.17 16.51 -6.40
C ARG A 180 -16.87 17.80 -6.77
#